data_AF-A0A317CTS9-F1
#
_entry.id   AF-A0A317CTS9-F1
#
_cell.length_a   1.000
_cell.length_b   1.000
_cell.length_c   1.000
_cell.angle_alpha   90.00
_cell.angle_beta   90.00
_cell.angle_gamma   90.00
#
_symmetry.space_group_name_H-M   'P 1'
#
loop_
_entity.id
_entity.type
_entity.pdbx_description
1 polymer ?
#
loop_
_entity_poly.entity_id
_entity_poly.type
_entity_poly.pdbx_seq_one_letter_code
_entity_poly.pdbx_strand_id
1 'polypeptide(L)'
;MPGPSPELVQQLYRTPPERFVAARDAAVAEARRAGDPTTARQLARLRRPTVAAWLVNLLAIHRPELVADLVQLADALRTAQRELRGPRLRELSAQRRAVVGDQGAEVRKLAAAEP
;
A
#
# COMPACT_ATOMS: atom_id res chain seq x y z
N MET A 1 18.76 -1.82 -18.95
CA MET A 1 18.16 -3.10 -18.50
C MET A 1 16.97 -2.77 -17.62
N PRO A 2 15.75 -3.18 -18.00
CA PRO A 2 14.58 -2.93 -17.18
C PRO A 2 14.72 -3.71 -15.86
N GLY A 3 14.29 -3.09 -14.76
CA GLY A 3 14.27 -3.72 -13.43
C GLY A 3 13.11 -4.71 -13.26
N PRO A 4 12.77 -5.10 -12.02
CA PRO A 4 11.60 -5.95 -11.79
C PRO A 4 10.34 -5.26 -12.29
N SER A 5 9.43 -6.03 -12.87
CA SER A 5 8.17 -5.48 -13.35
C SER A 5 7.34 -4.91 -12.18
N PRO A 6 6.55 -3.85 -12.42
CA PRO A 6 5.64 -3.31 -11.41
C PRO A 6 4.71 -4.37 -10.82
N GLU A 7 4.25 -5.32 -11.64
CA GLU A 7 3.34 -6.41 -11.24
C GLU A 7 4.02 -7.37 -10.27
N LEU A 8 5.29 -7.72 -10.51
CA LEU A 8 6.06 -8.58 -9.61
C LEU A 8 6.28 -7.88 -8.25
N VAL A 9 6.59 -6.59 -8.26
CA VAL A 9 6.75 -5.80 -7.04
C VAL A 9 5.44 -5.71 -6.26
N GLN A 10 4.31 -5.49 -6.95
CA GLN A 10 2.99 -5.49 -6.33
C GLN A 10 2.66 -6.86 -5.71
N GLN A 11 2.93 -7.97 -6.42
CA GLN A 11 2.68 -9.32 -5.90
C GLN A 11 3.49 -9.59 -4.63
N LEU A 12 4.75 -9.17 -4.57
CA LEU A 12 5.57 -9.27 -3.36
C LEU A 12 4.98 -8.46 -2.22
N TYR A 13 4.50 -7.24 -2.47
CA TYR A 13 3.90 -6.40 -1.44
C TYR A 13 2.45 -6.73 -1.07
N ARG A 14 1.77 -7.62 -1.82
CA ARG A 14 0.54 -8.29 -1.38
C ARG A 14 0.80 -9.44 -0.41
N THR A 15 1.98 -10.05 -0.48
CA THR A 15 2.35 -11.17 0.40
C THR A 15 2.42 -10.70 1.87
N PRO A 16 1.86 -11.47 2.82
CA PRO A 16 1.97 -11.14 4.25
C PRO A 16 3.43 -10.92 4.69
N PRO A 17 3.71 -9.97 5.60
CA PRO A 17 5.07 -9.64 6.01
C PRO A 17 5.90 -10.86 6.44
N GLU A 18 5.28 -11.85 7.08
CA GLU A 18 5.91 -13.08 7.57
C GLU A 18 6.44 -13.94 6.43
N ARG A 19 5.79 -13.89 5.26
CA ARG A 19 6.15 -14.66 4.06
C ARG A 19 6.93 -13.83 3.03
N PHE A 20 6.96 -12.52 3.18
CA PHE A 20 7.59 -11.59 2.24
C PHE A 20 9.03 -11.96 1.89
N VAL A 21 9.85 -12.26 2.90
CA VAL A 21 11.28 -12.57 2.69
C VAL A 21 11.44 -13.82 1.83
N ALA A 22 10.69 -14.88 2.13
CA ALA A 22 10.72 -16.11 1.36
C ALA A 22 10.27 -15.89 -0.09
N ALA A 23 9.18 -15.15 -0.31
CA ALA A 23 8.69 -14.83 -1.64
C ALA A 23 9.69 -13.98 -2.44
N ARG A 24 10.30 -12.97 -1.80
CA ARG A 24 11.34 -12.13 -2.41
C ARG A 24 12.55 -12.97 -2.80
N ASP A 25 13.02 -13.85 -1.92
CA ASP A 25 14.21 -14.66 -2.17
C ASP A 25 13.97 -15.67 -3.30
N ALA A 26 12.77 -16.24 -3.39
CA ALA A 26 12.36 -17.06 -4.54
C ALA A 26 12.37 -16.27 -5.85
N ALA A 27 11.83 -15.05 -5.87
CA ALA A 27 11.84 -14.17 -7.04
C ALA A 27 13.27 -13.76 -7.44
N VAL A 28 14.15 -13.50 -6.47
CA VAL A 28 15.58 -13.24 -6.71
C VAL A 28 16.27 -14.45 -7.35
N ALA A 29 15.99 -15.66 -6.85
CA ALA A 29 16.55 -16.89 -7.41
C ALA A 29 16.07 -17.14 -8.84
N GLU A 30 14.80 -16.89 -9.15
CA GLU A 30 14.24 -16.97 -10.50
C GLU A 30 14.95 -15.98 -11.45
N ALA A 31 15.07 -14.70 -11.05
CA ALA A 31 15.76 -13.70 -11.86
C ALA A 31 17.22 -14.07 -12.14
N ARG A 32 17.92 -14.69 -11.17
CA ARG A 32 19.28 -15.21 -11.39
C ARG A 32 19.31 -16.37 -12.38
N ARG A 33 18.37 -17.31 -12.29
CA ARG A 33 18.25 -18.44 -13.24
C ARG A 33 17.92 -17.96 -14.66
N ALA A 34 17.14 -16.89 -14.78
CA ALA A 34 16.83 -16.24 -16.05
C ALA A 34 17.99 -15.38 -16.62
N GLY A 35 19.14 -15.32 -15.94
CA GLY A 35 20.29 -14.54 -16.39
C GLY A 35 20.12 -13.02 -16.22
N ASP A 36 19.23 -12.57 -15.33
CA ASP A 36 19.00 -11.16 -15.04
C ASP A 36 19.52 -10.76 -13.64
N PRO A 37 20.85 -10.53 -13.51
CA PRO A 37 21.44 -10.11 -12.24
C PRO A 37 21.01 -8.71 -11.82
N THR A 38 20.52 -7.88 -12.74
CA THR A 38 20.08 -6.51 -12.43
C THR A 38 18.78 -6.55 -11.65
N THR A 39 17.78 -7.27 -12.18
CA THR A 39 16.49 -7.49 -11.52
C THR A 39 16.68 -8.21 -10.19
N ALA A 40 17.52 -9.25 -10.14
CA ALA A 40 17.82 -9.96 -8.89
C ALA A 40 18.37 -9.02 -7.80
N ARG A 41 19.28 -8.09 -8.13
CA ARG A 41 19.81 -7.10 -7.18
C ARG A 41 18.74 -6.11 -6.71
N GLN A 42 17.85 -5.68 -7.59
CA GLN A 42 16.79 -4.75 -7.24
C GLN A 42 15.72 -5.40 -6.35
N LEU A 43 15.32 -6.64 -6.68
CA LEU A 43 14.42 -7.44 -5.83
C LEU A 43 15.00 -7.67 -4.43
N ALA A 44 16.30 -8.00 -4.33
CA ALA A 44 16.96 -8.22 -3.05
C ALA A 44 17.01 -6.97 -2.16
N ARG A 45 16.89 -5.76 -2.73
CA ARG A 45 16.85 -4.49 -2.00
C ARG A 45 15.45 -4.16 -1.45
N LEU A 46 14.42 -4.87 -1.89
CA LEU A 46 13.07 -4.68 -1.35
C LEU A 46 13.05 -5.05 0.14
N ARG A 47 12.51 -4.14 0.94
CA ARG A 47 12.44 -4.27 2.39
C ARG A 47 11.14 -4.97 2.75
N ARG A 48 11.21 -5.85 3.76
CA ARG A 48 10.01 -6.41 4.39
C ARG A 48 9.12 -5.26 4.89
N PRO A 49 7.84 -5.17 4.46
CA PRO A 49 6.93 -4.16 4.97
C PRO A 49 6.59 -4.44 6.44
N THR A 50 6.27 -3.39 7.19
CA THR A 50 5.56 -3.56 8.47
C THR A 50 4.13 -4.03 8.20
N VAL A 51 3.43 -4.56 9.21
CA VAL A 51 2.01 -4.94 9.07
C VAL A 51 1.18 -3.74 8.59
N ALA A 52 1.35 -2.57 9.18
CA ALA A 52 0.63 -1.36 8.77
C ALA A 52 0.92 -0.97 7.31
N ALA A 53 2.19 -1.05 6.87
CA ALA A 53 2.55 -0.77 5.48
C ALA A 53 1.98 -1.81 4.50
N TRP A 54 1.96 -3.09 4.89
CA TRP A 54 1.33 -4.16 4.10
C TRP A 54 -0.17 -3.91 3.92
N LEU A 55 -0.89 -3.56 4.97
CA LEU A 55 -2.31 -3.22 4.91
C LEU A 55 -2.59 -2.04 3.97
N VAL A 56 -1.74 -1.00 3.99
CA VAL A 56 -1.82 0.13 3.05
C VAL A 56 -1.52 -0.32 1.62
N ASN A 57 -0.54 -1.21 1.41
CA ASN A 57 -0.25 -1.77 0.09
C ASN A 57 -1.45 -2.56 -0.45
N LEU A 58 -2.12 -3.38 0.37
CA LEU A 58 -3.34 -4.09 -0.04
C LEU A 58 -4.42 -3.12 -0.49
N LEU A 59 -4.65 -2.04 0.27
CA LEU A 59 -5.63 -1.02 -0.12
C LEU A 59 -5.25 -0.34 -1.43
N ALA A 60 -3.99 0.09 -1.58
CA ALA A 60 -3.51 0.78 -2.78
C ALA A 60 -3.57 -0.10 -4.04
N ILE A 61 -3.36 -1.41 -3.89
CA ILE A 61 -3.31 -2.34 -5.01
C ILE A 61 -4.72 -2.83 -5.41
N HIS A 62 -5.61 -3.12 -4.45
CA HIS A 62 -6.94 -3.67 -4.75
C HIS A 62 -8.03 -2.62 -4.86
N ARG A 63 -7.85 -1.47 -4.20
CA ARG A 63 -8.84 -0.40 -4.06
C ARG A 63 -8.18 0.98 -4.19
N PRO A 64 -7.48 1.28 -5.30
CA PRO A 64 -6.79 2.56 -5.49
C PRO A 64 -7.72 3.77 -5.33
N GLU A 65 -9.01 3.62 -5.63
CA GLU A 65 -10.05 4.62 -5.43
C GLU A 65 -10.18 5.05 -3.95
N LEU A 66 -10.07 4.11 -3.02
CA LEU A 66 -10.16 4.41 -1.58
C LEU A 66 -8.94 5.21 -1.10
N VAL A 67 -7.76 4.96 -1.67
CA VAL A 67 -6.57 5.77 -1.40
C VAL A 67 -6.75 7.19 -1.97
N ALA A 68 -7.33 7.32 -3.17
CA ALA A 68 -7.62 8.62 -3.76
C ALA A 68 -8.58 9.45 -2.90
N ASP A 69 -9.64 8.83 -2.36
CA ASP A 69 -10.60 9.49 -1.47
C ASP A 69 -9.93 10.04 -0.19
N LEU A 70 -8.99 9.29 0.39
CA LEU A 70 -8.21 9.77 1.54
C LEU A 70 -7.36 11.00 1.19
N VAL A 71 -6.73 11.01 0.03
CA VAL A 71 -5.91 12.13 -0.44
C VAL A 71 -6.78 13.37 -0.62
N GLN A 72 -7.93 13.23 -1.30
CA GLN A 72 -8.87 14.33 -1.49
C GLN A 72 -9.38 14.90 -0.17
N LEU A 73 -9.72 14.04 0.79
CA LEU A 73 -10.16 14.47 2.12
C LEU A 73 -9.04 15.20 2.89
N ALA A 74 -7.79 14.74 2.77
CA ALA A 74 -6.64 15.39 3.37
C ALA A 74 -6.39 16.79 2.77
N ASP A 75 -6.59 16.96 1.45
CA ASP A 75 -6.51 18.27 0.79
C ASP A 75 -7.63 19.22 1.26
N ALA A 76 -8.85 18.72 1.39
CA ALA A 76 -9.98 19.48 1.91
C ALA A 76 -9.75 19.95 3.36
N LEU A 77 -9.23 19.07 4.22
CA LEU A 77 -8.86 19.41 5.60
C LEU A 77 -7.76 20.48 5.64
N ARG A 78 -6.68 20.31 4.88
CA ARG A 78 -5.60 21.31 4.80
C ARG A 78 -6.10 22.67 4.33
N THR A 79 -7.05 22.68 3.39
CA THR A 79 -7.66 23.92 2.89
C THR A 79 -8.51 24.60 3.96
N ALA A 80 -9.41 23.85 4.62
CA ALA A 80 -10.24 24.38 5.69
C ALA A 80 -9.42 24.88 6.90
N GLN A 81 -8.26 24.26 7.18
CA GLN A 81 -7.33 24.70 8.22
C GLN A 81 -6.71 26.06 7.86
N ARG A 82 -6.22 26.21 6.64
CA ARG A 82 -5.64 27.49 6.15
C ARG A 82 -6.65 28.63 6.16
N GLU A 83 -7.90 28.34 5.83
CA GLU A 83 -8.97 29.34 5.79
C GLU A 83 -9.67 29.57 7.14
N LEU A 84 -9.18 28.95 8.23
CA LEU A 84 -9.73 29.05 9.59
C LEU A 84 -11.25 28.74 9.67
N ARG A 85 -11.75 27.84 8.82
CA ARG A 85 -13.18 27.50 8.75
C ARG A 85 -13.57 26.47 9.81
N GLY A 86 -13.73 26.91 11.05
CA GLY A 86 -14.04 26.06 12.22
C GLY A 86 -15.21 25.06 12.03
N PRO A 87 -16.40 25.48 11.54
CA PRO A 87 -17.50 24.56 11.27
C PRO A 87 -17.18 23.51 10.20
N ARG A 88 -16.54 23.93 9.09
CA ARG A 88 -16.12 23.03 8.00
C ARG A 88 -15.06 22.03 8.46
N LEU A 89 -14.15 22.45 9.35
CA LEU A 89 -13.17 21.56 9.96
C LEU A 89 -13.82 20.45 10.80
N ARG A 90 -14.88 20.75 11.55
CA ARG A 90 -15.61 19.74 12.33
C ARG A 90 -16.29 18.71 11.44
N GLU A 91 -16.94 19.18 10.38
CA GLU A 91 -17.60 18.32 9.38
C GLU A 91 -16.59 17.39 8.70
N LEU A 92 -15.51 17.95 8.14
CA LEU A 92 -14.46 17.17 7.48
C LEU A 92 -13.75 16.20 8.44
N SER A 93 -13.62 16.57 9.72
CA SER A 93 -13.06 15.68 10.75
C SER A 93 -13.99 14.50 11.06
N ALA A 94 -15.31 14.69 11.02
CA ALA A 94 -16.27 13.60 11.16
C ALA A 94 -16.23 12.68 9.93
N GLN A 95 -16.19 13.27 8.73
CA GLN A 95 -16.05 12.53 7.48
C GLN A 95 -14.76 11.68 7.46
N ARG A 96 -13.64 12.23 7.96
CA ARG A 96 -12.37 11.49 8.10
C ARG A 96 -12.50 10.26 8.97
N ARG A 97 -13.19 10.35 10.11
CA ARG A 97 -13.36 9.19 10.99
C ARG A 97 -14.20 8.10 10.34
N ALA A 98 -15.25 8.47 9.61
CA ALA A 98 -16.08 7.51 8.87
C ALA A 98 -15.27 6.78 7.79
N VAL A 99 -14.61 7.54 6.91
CA VAL A 99 -13.80 6.98 5.80
C VAL A 99 -12.69 6.08 6.32
N VAL A 100 -11.96 6.49 7.36
CA VAL A 100 -10.91 5.65 7.97
C VAL A 100 -11.48 4.38 8.60
N GLY A 101 -12.66 4.45 9.21
CA GLY A 101 -13.36 3.28 9.77
C GLY A 101 -13.74 2.27 8.69
N ASP A 102 -14.38 2.74 7.62
CA ASP A 102 -14.84 1.93 6.50
C ASP A 102 -13.67 1.27 5.76
N GLN A 103 -12.63 2.03 5.47
CA GLN A 103 -11.42 1.51 4.84
C GLN A 103 -10.68 0.53 5.75
N GLY A 104 -10.65 0.77 7.06
CA GLY A 104 -10.12 -0.19 8.02
C GLY A 104 -10.87 -1.52 8.01
N ALA A 105 -12.19 -1.50 7.79
CA ALA A 105 -12.97 -2.72 7.62
C ALA A 105 -12.66 -3.43 6.30
N GLU A 106 -12.51 -2.70 5.21
CA GLU A 106 -12.17 -3.27 3.89
C GLU A 106 -10.77 -3.88 3.88
N VAL A 107 -9.79 -3.19 4.45
CA VAL A 107 -8.41 -3.67 4.63
C VAL A 107 -8.37 -4.98 5.42
N ARG A 108 -9.20 -5.14 6.46
CA ARG A 108 -9.30 -6.41 7.21
C ARG A 108 -9.86 -7.54 6.35
N LYS A 109 -10.84 -7.27 5.48
CA LYS A 109 -11.37 -8.29 4.55
C LYS A 109 -10.31 -8.71 3.54
N LEU A 110 -9.59 -7.75 2.96
CA LEU A 110 -8.49 -8.03 2.04
C LEU A 110 -7.39 -8.86 2.73
N ALA A 111 -6.98 -8.46 3.94
CA ALA A 111 -5.99 -9.21 4.71
C ALA A 111 -6.44 -10.63 5.07
N ALA A 112 -7.74 -10.88 5.24
CA ALA A 112 -8.29 -12.22 5.47
C ALA A 112 -8.39 -13.07 4.19
N ALA A 113 -8.40 -12.44 3.02
CA ALA A 113 -8.46 -13.11 1.72
C ALA A 113 -7.07 -13.50 1.18
N GLU A 114 -6.00 -12.87 1.68
CA GLU A 114 -4.62 -13.19 1.32
C GLU A 114 -4.08 -14.35 2.20
N PRO A 115 -3.64 -15.47 1.59
CA PRO A 115 -3.28 -16.69 2.32
C PRO A 115 -1.93 -16.63 3.04
#